data_AF-A0A922VVN3-F1
#
_entry.id   AF-A0A922VVN3-F1
#
_cell.length_a   1.000
_cell.length_b   1.000
_cell.length_c   1.000
_cell.angle_alpha   90.00
_cell.angle_beta   90.00
_cell.angle_gamma   90.00
#
_symmetry.space_group_name_H-M   'P 1'
#
loop_
_entity.id
_entity.type
_entity.pdbx_description
1 polymer ?
#
loop_
_entity_poly.entity_id
_entity_poly.type
_entity_poly.pdbx_seq_one_letter_code
_entity_poly.pdbx_strand_id
1 'polypeptide(L)'
;MTVWTPTLVEERLAEAAFVLKRLPEPRRQGYFSTWPAIVQSFADKVGQEPKPMRVLPSPQAISRMEETLTWTACLEPIDGKIVWMKAHGERWKEICWAVGLHRSAAHQHWQFGISVIALTLNKRRFNRNLSKQRVIELASGA
;
A
#
# COMPACT_ATOMS: atom_id res chain seq x y z
N MET A 1 6.85 11.37 -20.53
CA MET A 1 5.71 10.73 -19.84
C MET A 1 6.18 9.35 -19.42
N THR A 2 6.11 9.01 -18.13
CA THR A 2 6.45 7.66 -17.65
C THR A 2 5.34 6.70 -18.08
N VAL A 3 5.69 5.67 -18.85
CA VAL A 3 4.76 4.60 -19.19
C VAL A 3 4.65 3.68 -17.99
N TRP A 4 3.43 3.46 -17.51
CA TRP A 4 3.16 2.59 -16.36
C TRP A 4 2.98 1.15 -16.82
N THR A 5 3.84 0.26 -16.34
CA THR A 5 3.69 -1.19 -16.50
C THR A 5 3.06 -1.79 -15.24
N PRO A 6 2.40 -2.97 -15.33
CA PRO A 6 1.88 -3.66 -14.15
C PRO A 6 2.94 -3.92 -13.07
N THR A 7 4.18 -4.22 -13.48
CA THR A 7 5.32 -4.42 -12.57
C THR A 7 5.71 -3.15 -11.83
N LEU A 8 5.78 -2.01 -12.53
CA LEU A 8 6.09 -0.72 -11.91
C LEU A 8 4.98 -0.29 -10.92
N VAL A 9 3.73 -0.60 -11.25
CA VAL A 9 2.59 -0.39 -10.34
C VAL A 9 2.72 -1.26 -9.09
N GLU A 10 3.09 -2.54 -9.23
CA GLU A 10 3.35 -3.42 -8.10
C GLU A 10 4.46 -2.87 -7.18
N GLU A 11 5.58 -2.45 -7.75
CA GLU A 11 6.69 -1.86 -6.99
C GLU A 11 6.27 -0.59 -6.22
N ARG A 12 5.48 0.28 -6.86
CA ARG A 12 4.97 1.49 -6.20
C ARG A 12 3.97 1.19 -5.09
N LEU A 13 3.10 0.20 -5.29
CA LEU A 13 2.18 -0.25 -4.23
C LEU A 13 2.95 -0.87 -3.05
N ALA A 14 4.00 -1.65 -3.33
CA ALA A 14 4.86 -2.21 -2.28
C ALA A 14 5.63 -1.12 -1.52
N GLU A 15 6.15 -0.10 -2.23
CA GLU A 15 6.77 1.08 -1.60
C GLU A 15 5.77 1.78 -0.67
N ALA A 16 4.54 2.01 -1.13
CA ALA A 16 3.50 2.67 -0.35
C ALA A 16 3.13 1.89 0.91
N ALA A 17 2.91 0.58 0.79
CA ALA A 17 2.62 -0.29 1.93
C ALA A 17 3.78 -0.30 2.94
N PHE A 18 5.03 -0.25 2.46
CA PHE A 18 6.20 -0.14 3.32
C PHE A 18 6.28 1.21 4.05
N VAL A 19 5.97 2.32 3.38
CA VAL A 19 5.92 3.65 4.00
C VAL A 19 4.84 3.69 5.08
N LEU A 20 3.64 3.17 4.81
CA LEU A 20 2.55 3.10 5.78
C LEU A 20 2.93 2.33 7.05
N LYS A 21 3.61 1.19 6.91
CA LYS A 21 4.11 0.41 8.07
C LYS A 21 5.08 1.21 8.96
N ARG A 22 5.74 2.22 8.42
CA ARG A 22 6.71 3.07 9.13
C ARG A 22 6.10 4.36 9.65
N LEU A 23 4.88 4.71 9.24
CA LEU A 23 4.21 5.87 9.81
C LEU A 23 3.99 5.67 11.31
N PRO A 24 4.08 6.74 12.11
CA PRO A 24 3.72 6.65 13.51
C PRO A 24 2.25 6.22 13.61
N GLU A 25 1.96 5.36 14.59
CA GLU A 25 0.58 5.00 14.90
C GLU A 25 -0.25 6.28 15.10
N PRO A 26 -1.50 6.30 14.58
CA PRO A 26 -2.37 7.44 14.78
C PRO A 26 -2.46 7.72 16.28
N ARG A 27 -1.98 8.90 16.68
CA ARG A 27 -2.07 9.35 18.07
C ARG A 27 -3.55 9.47 18.37
N ARG A 28 -4.11 8.52 19.13
CA ARG A 28 -5.37 8.78 19.82
C ARG A 28 -5.12 10.00 20.69
N GLN A 29 -6.07 10.93 20.69
CA GLN A 29 -6.03 12.12 21.54
C GLN A 29 -6.13 11.63 22.99
N GLY A 30 -4.98 11.28 23.59
CA GLY A 30 -4.88 10.84 24.97
C GLY A 30 -4.92 12.03 25.92
N TYR A 31 -4.64 11.77 27.19
CA TYR A 31 -4.38 12.83 28.15
C TYR A 31 -3.12 13.59 27.72
N PHE A 32 -3.29 14.84 27.29
CA PHE A 32 -2.18 15.76 27.05
C PHE A 32 -1.97 16.60 28.32
N SER A 33 -0.73 16.66 28.81
CA SER A 33 -0.37 17.56 29.90
C SER A 33 -0.06 18.95 29.36
N THR A 34 -0.68 19.98 29.93
CA THR A 34 -0.29 21.38 29.69
C THR A 34 0.94 21.80 30.49
N TRP A 35 1.42 20.94 31.39
CA TRP A 35 2.68 21.15 32.11
C TRP A 35 3.88 21.17 31.15
N PRO A 36 4.92 21.98 31.43
CA PRO A 36 6.15 21.98 30.65
C PRO A 36 6.80 20.59 30.61
N ALA A 37 7.55 20.31 29.54
CA ALA A 37 8.32 19.08 29.45
C ALA A 37 9.31 18.98 30.63
N ILE A 38 9.27 17.88 31.37
CA ILE A 38 10.19 17.62 32.48
C ILE A 38 11.60 17.51 31.91
N VAL A 39 12.50 18.38 32.35
CA VAL A 39 13.91 18.35 31.98
C VAL A 39 14.58 17.24 32.79
N GLN A 40 14.87 16.11 32.15
CA GLN A 40 15.57 14.99 32.79
C GLN A 40 17.09 15.20 32.76
N SER A 41 17.73 15.09 33.93
CA SER A 41 19.17 15.06 34.08
C SER A 41 19.75 13.71 33.65
N PHE A 42 21.09 13.59 33.64
CA PHE A 42 21.74 12.31 33.31
C PHE A 42 21.36 11.20 34.32
N ALA A 43 21.34 11.53 35.62
CA ALA A 43 21.02 10.58 36.68
C ALA A 43 19.61 9.97 36.51
N ASP A 44 18.65 10.77 36.04
CA ASP A 44 17.27 10.32 35.81
C ASP A 44 17.15 9.30 34.68
N LYS A 45 18.11 9.29 33.75
CA LYS A 45 18.14 8.39 32.58
C LYS A 45 18.86 7.06 32.86
N VAL A 46 19.63 6.98 33.95
CA VAL A 46 20.35 5.76 34.31
C VAL A 46 19.35 4.66 34.65
N GLY A 47 19.41 3.53 33.92
CA GLY A 47 18.50 2.39 34.12
C GLY A 47 17.17 2.48 33.35
N GLN A 48 16.92 3.55 32.59
CA GLN A 48 15.76 3.59 31.67
C GLN A 48 16.00 2.69 30.45
N GLU A 49 14.93 2.08 29.94
CA GLU A 49 15.00 1.34 28.67
C GLU A 49 15.28 2.30 27.50
N PRO A 50 16.20 1.95 26.59
CA PRO A 50 16.51 2.78 25.43
C PRO A 50 15.28 2.86 24.52
N LYS A 51 14.84 4.09 24.24
CA LYS A 51 13.74 4.30 23.30
C LYS A 51 14.17 3.79 21.91
N PRO A 52 13.39 2.90 21.25
CA PRO A 52 13.76 2.40 19.95
C PRO A 52 13.81 3.56 18.94
N MET A 53 14.95 3.70 18.27
CA MET A 53 15.11 4.67 17.20
C MET A 53 14.18 4.31 16.05
N ARG A 54 13.24 5.21 15.72
CA ARG A 54 12.35 5.06 14.57
C ARG A 54 12.82 5.97 13.45
N VAL A 55 13.22 5.40 12.32
CA VAL A 55 13.52 6.17 11.12
C VAL A 55 12.19 6.51 10.44
N LEU A 56 11.82 7.78 10.45
CA LEU A 56 10.63 8.26 9.75
C LEU A 56 10.84 8.25 8.23
N PRO A 57 9.80 7.99 7.42
CA PRO A 57 9.88 8.13 5.97
C PRO A 57 10.07 9.59 5.57
N SER A 58 10.70 9.83 4.41
CA SER A 58 10.87 11.20 3.90
C SER A 58 9.53 11.80 3.44
N PRO A 59 9.36 13.14 3.46
CA PRO A 59 8.14 13.78 2.98
C PRO A 59 7.76 13.38 1.54
N GLN A 60 8.75 13.24 0.65
CA GLN A 60 8.53 12.78 -0.72
C GLN A 60 8.05 11.33 -0.79
N ALA A 61 8.47 10.45 0.13
CA ALA A 61 7.96 9.09 0.20
C ALA A 61 6.50 9.06 0.68
N ILE A 62 6.14 9.95 1.61
CA ILE A 62 4.76 10.12 2.09
C ILE A 62 3.86 10.63 0.96
N SER A 63 4.26 11.68 0.23
CA SER A 63 3.45 12.19 -0.88
C SER A 63 3.24 11.16 -1.99
N ARG A 64 4.28 10.37 -2.31
CA ARG A 64 4.15 9.27 -3.28
C ARG A 64 3.23 8.16 -2.78
N MET A 65 3.31 7.82 -1.50
CA MET A 65 2.39 6.87 -0.86
C MET A 65 0.94 7.39 -0.93
N GLU A 66 0.68 8.64 -0.56
CA GLU A 66 -0.66 9.25 -0.65
C GLU A 66 -1.21 9.21 -2.08
N GLU A 67 -0.38 9.51 -3.07
CA GLU A 67 -0.74 9.38 -4.49
C GLU A 67 -1.13 7.94 -4.83
N THR A 68 -0.31 6.95 -4.48
CA THR A 68 -0.60 5.54 -4.80
C THR A 68 -1.86 5.00 -4.14
N LEU A 69 -2.22 5.49 -2.95
CA LEU A 69 -3.45 5.07 -2.26
C LEU A 69 -4.69 5.42 -3.08
N THR A 70 -4.67 6.54 -3.80
CA THR A 70 -5.78 6.94 -4.67
C THR A 70 -6.00 5.99 -5.84
N TRP A 71 -5.00 5.23 -6.27
CA TRP A 71 -5.10 4.33 -7.43
C TRP A 71 -6.09 3.20 -7.20
N THR A 72 -6.24 2.76 -5.95
CA THR A 72 -7.19 1.69 -5.60
C THR A 72 -8.65 2.07 -5.85
N ALA A 73 -8.96 3.37 -5.98
CA ALA A 73 -10.31 3.85 -6.23
C ALA A 73 -10.87 3.44 -7.62
N CYS A 74 -10.03 3.04 -8.56
CA CYS A 74 -10.48 2.57 -9.88
C CYS A 74 -10.86 1.07 -9.89
N LEU A 75 -10.72 0.36 -8.77
CA LEU A 75 -10.94 -1.08 -8.67
C LEU A 75 -12.24 -1.43 -7.96
N GLU A 76 -12.79 -2.59 -8.31
CA GLU A 76 -13.83 -3.26 -7.50
C GLU A 76 -13.29 -3.59 -6.10
N PRO A 77 -14.13 -3.58 -5.04
CA PRO A 77 -13.68 -3.76 -3.67
C PRO A 77 -12.87 -5.04 -3.42
N ILE A 78 -13.25 -6.15 -4.08
CA ILE A 78 -12.54 -7.43 -3.98
C ILE A 78 -11.14 -7.35 -4.60
N ASP A 79 -11.04 -6.76 -5.80
CA ASP A 79 -9.75 -6.59 -6.50
C ASP A 79 -8.84 -5.65 -5.71
N GLY A 80 -9.38 -4.53 -5.24
CA GLY A 80 -8.67 -3.58 -4.39
C GLY A 80 -8.15 -4.23 -3.10
N LYS A 81 -8.98 -5.02 -2.42
CA LYS A 81 -8.58 -5.77 -1.22
C LYS A 81 -7.43 -6.73 -1.50
N ILE A 82 -7.52 -7.53 -2.56
CA ILE A 82 -6.46 -8.49 -2.92
C ILE A 82 -5.15 -7.76 -3.26
N VAL A 83 -5.23 -6.73 -4.10
CA VAL A 83 -4.07 -5.92 -4.50
C VAL A 83 -3.39 -5.31 -3.28
N TRP A 84 -4.18 -4.76 -2.36
CA TRP A 84 -3.66 -4.12 -1.16
C TRP A 84 -3.02 -5.10 -0.18
N MET A 85 -3.69 -6.23 0.10
CA MET A 85 -3.11 -7.29 0.95
C MET A 85 -1.81 -7.83 0.36
N LYS A 86 -1.76 -8.00 -0.97
CA LYS A 86 -0.54 -8.45 -1.66
C LYS A 86 0.58 -7.41 -1.57
N ALA A 87 0.27 -6.12 -1.71
CA ALA A 87 1.24 -5.02 -1.54
C ALA A 87 1.79 -4.95 -0.10
N HIS A 88 0.95 -5.26 0.90
CA HIS A 88 1.36 -5.40 2.30
C HIS A 88 2.25 -6.62 2.59
N GLY A 89 2.50 -7.48 1.60
CA GLY A 89 3.36 -8.65 1.71
C GLY A 89 2.68 -9.86 2.33
N GLU A 90 1.33 -9.89 2.38
CA GLU A 90 0.59 -11.04 2.88
C GLU A 90 0.77 -12.27 1.98
N ARG A 91 0.73 -13.45 2.60
CA ARG A 91 0.87 -14.71 1.88
C ARG A 91 -0.42 -15.03 1.14
N TRP A 92 -0.31 -15.69 -0.02
CA TRP A 92 -1.50 -16.09 -0.81
C TRP A 92 -2.54 -16.86 0.00
N LYS A 93 -2.13 -17.69 0.96
CA LYS A 93 -3.05 -18.42 1.84
C LYS A 93 -3.94 -17.48 2.67
N GLU A 94 -3.35 -16.43 3.24
CA GLU A 94 -4.04 -15.42 4.06
C GLU A 94 -5.00 -14.60 3.19
N ILE A 95 -4.54 -14.19 2.01
CA ILE A 95 -5.36 -13.49 1.01
C ILE A 95 -6.57 -14.33 0.61
N CYS A 96 -6.37 -15.62 0.31
CA CYS A 96 -7.46 -16.53 -0.06
C CYS A 96 -8.47 -16.68 1.07
N TRP A 97 -8.01 -16.80 2.32
CA TRP A 97 -8.89 -16.89 3.50
C TRP A 97 -9.69 -15.61 3.73
N ALA A 98 -9.07 -14.45 3.57
CA ALA A 98 -9.75 -13.17 3.81
C ALA A 98 -10.79 -12.80 2.73
N VAL A 99 -10.64 -13.34 1.52
CA VAL A 99 -11.50 -13.01 0.37
C VAL A 99 -12.45 -14.16 0.02
N GLY A 100 -12.20 -15.38 0.49
CA GLY A 100 -13.05 -16.54 0.22
C GLY A 100 -12.90 -17.11 -1.20
N LEU A 101 -11.76 -16.85 -1.86
CA LEU A 101 -11.49 -17.30 -3.23
C LEU A 101 -10.42 -18.40 -3.24
N HIS A 102 -10.51 -19.29 -4.24
CA HIS A 102 -9.42 -20.21 -4.54
C HIS A 102 -8.18 -19.45 -5.04
N ARG A 103 -6.99 -20.02 -4.82
CA ARG A 103 -5.70 -19.39 -5.13
C ARG A 103 -5.59 -18.90 -6.58
N SER A 104 -6.02 -19.72 -7.54
CA SER A 104 -5.97 -19.36 -8.97
C SER A 104 -6.84 -18.15 -9.29
N ALA A 105 -8.05 -18.09 -8.73
CA ALA A 105 -8.94 -16.95 -8.88
C ALA A 105 -8.35 -15.70 -8.22
N ALA A 106 -7.90 -15.79 -6.97
CA ALA A 106 -7.28 -14.67 -6.26
C ALA A 106 -6.07 -14.10 -7.02
N HIS A 107 -5.24 -14.97 -7.61
CA HIS A 107 -4.11 -14.55 -8.44
C HIS A 107 -4.54 -13.82 -9.71
N GLN A 108 -5.57 -14.32 -10.41
CA GLN A 108 -6.11 -13.67 -11.60
C GLN A 108 -6.72 -12.30 -11.28
N HIS A 109 -7.45 -12.19 -10.17
CA HIS A 109 -8.00 -10.92 -9.68
C HIS A 109 -6.89 -9.92 -9.33
N TRP A 110 -5.81 -10.38 -8.70
CA TRP A 110 -4.63 -9.56 -8.44
C TRP A 110 -3.99 -9.03 -9.72
N GLN A 111 -3.68 -9.91 -10.69
CA GLN A 111 -3.11 -9.54 -11.98
C GLN A 111 -4.00 -8.55 -12.74
N PHE A 112 -5.31 -8.79 -12.71
CA PHE A 112 -6.30 -7.90 -13.30
C PHE A 112 -6.28 -6.52 -12.63
N GLY A 113 -6.27 -6.45 -11.30
CA GLY A 113 -6.25 -5.19 -10.56
C GLY A 113 -5.04 -4.32 -10.87
N ILE A 114 -3.82 -4.88 -10.85
CA ILE A 114 -2.60 -4.13 -11.20
C ILE A 114 -2.60 -3.69 -12.67
N SER A 115 -3.18 -4.49 -13.57
CA SER A 115 -3.31 -4.17 -15.00
C SER A 115 -4.28 -3.02 -15.23
N VAL A 116 -5.42 -3.00 -14.54
CA VAL A 116 -6.40 -1.92 -14.60
C VAL A 116 -5.81 -0.61 -14.09
N ILE A 117 -5.05 -0.65 -12.98
CA ILE A 117 -4.35 0.53 -12.47
C ILE A 117 -3.36 1.05 -13.53
N ALA A 118 -2.52 0.20 -14.09
CA ALA A 118 -1.54 0.60 -15.11
C ALA A 118 -2.22 1.27 -16.33
N LEU A 119 -3.30 0.69 -16.84
CA LEU A 119 -4.07 1.26 -17.96
C LEU A 119 -4.71 2.62 -17.58
N THR A 120 -5.22 2.72 -16.36
CA THR A 120 -5.86 3.96 -15.86
C THR A 120 -4.84 5.09 -15.71
N LEU A 121 -3.66 4.80 -15.16
CA LEU A 121 -2.56 5.77 -15.04
C LEU A 121 -2.03 6.21 -16.41
N ASN A 122 -1.99 5.29 -17.38
CA ASN A 122 -1.66 5.58 -18.77
C ASN A 122 -2.79 6.31 -19.52
N LYS A 123 -3.92 6.61 -18.86
CA LYS A 123 -5.13 7.22 -19.46
C LYS A 123 -5.65 6.44 -20.68
N ARG A 124 -5.37 5.14 -20.76
CA ARG A 124 -5.85 4.26 -21.85
C ARG A 124 -7.26 3.78 -21.51
N ARG A 125 -8.21 4.11 -22.37
CA ARG A 125 -9.57 3.57 -22.28
C ARG A 125 -9.55 2.11 -22.72
N PHE A 126 -10.20 1.25 -21.95
CA PHE A 126 -10.44 -0.15 -22.30
C PHE A 126 -11.92 -0.49 -22.10
N ASN A 127 -12.40 -1.50 -22.82
CA ASN A 127 -13.79 -1.94 -22.69
C ASN A 127 -13.96 -2.75 -21.40
N ARG A 128 -14.91 -2.33 -20.54
CA ARG A 128 -15.20 -2.99 -19.25
C ARG A 128 -15.80 -4.38 -19.41
N ASN A 129 -16.36 -4.70 -20.58
CA ASN A 129 -16.93 -6.02 -20.88
C ASN A 129 -15.87 -7.05 -21.33
N LEU A 130 -14.59 -6.65 -21.42
CA LEU A 130 -13.51 -7.60 -21.73
C LEU A 130 -13.34 -8.62 -20.61
N SER A 131 -12.94 -9.83 -20.99
CA SER A 131 -12.51 -10.82 -20.01
C SER A 131 -11.28 -10.32 -19.26
N LYS A 132 -11.14 -10.72 -18.00
CA LYS A 132 -9.98 -10.35 -17.17
C LYS A 132 -8.65 -10.67 -17.83
N GLN A 133 -8.55 -11.85 -18.47
CA GLN A 133 -7.36 -12.26 -19.20
C GLN A 133 -7.01 -11.27 -20.33
N ARG A 134 -8.00 -10.83 -21.10
CA ARG A 134 -7.76 -9.90 -22.20
C ARG A 134 -7.29 -8.52 -21.73
N VAL A 135 -7.77 -8.07 -20.57
CA VAL A 135 -7.30 -6.82 -19.94
C VAL A 135 -5.85 -6.96 -19.46
N ILE A 136 -5.48 -8.11 -18.90
CA ILE A 136 -4.10 -8.40 -18.47
C ILE A 136 -3.15 -8.39 -19.68
N GLU A 137 -3.54 -9.04 -20.79
CA GLU A 137 -2.77 -9.01 -22.04
C GLU A 137 -2.60 -7.58 -22.58
N LEU A 138 -3.67 -6.77 -22.57
CA LEU A 138 -3.65 -5.38 -23.03
C LEU A 138 -2.67 -4.52 -22.22
N ALA A 139 -2.63 -4.71 -20.90
CA ALA A 139 -1.71 -3.98 -20.01
C ALA A 139 -0.26 -4.46 -20.15
N SER A 140 -0.05 -5.72 -20.57
CA SER A 140 1.28 -6.30 -20.76
C SER A 140 1.95 -5.80 -22.06
N GLY A 141 1.14 -5.40 -23.06
CA GLY A 141 1.61 -4.79 -24.30
C GLY A 141 1.72 -3.25 -24.27
N ALA A 142 1.60 -2.63 -23.09
CA ALA A 142 1.54 -1.18 -22.92
C ALA A 142 2.88 -0.55 -22.59
#